data_AF-A0A8T5UXE7-F1
#
_entry.id   AF-A0A8T5UXE7-F1
#
_cell.length_a   1.000
_cell.length_b   1.000
_cell.length_c   1.000
_cell.angle_alpha   90.00
_cell.angle_beta   90.00
_cell.angle_gamma   90.00
#
_symmetry.space_group_name_H-M   'P 1'
#
loop_
_entity.id
_entity.type
_entity.pdbx_description
1 polymer ?
#
loop_
_entity_poly.entity_id
_entity_poly.type
_entity_poly.pdbx_seq_one_letter_code
_entity_poly.pdbx_strand_id
1 'polypeptide(L)'
;MGLTHFLITSKGVKVNNSRPLKQQLKRLKREQRKLSRKKRGSNNRNKQRLKISKIHERIMNIREDFQHKLSKFIVCENQAIAIEKLNI
;
A
#
# COMPACT_ATOMS: atom_id res chain seq x y z
N MET A 1 -20.43 3.95 0.31
CA MET A 1 -19.27 4.84 0.02
C MET A 1 -18.00 3.99 -0.12
N GLY A 2 -17.75 3.41 -1.30
CA GLY A 2 -16.77 2.32 -1.46
C GLY A 2 -15.47 2.76 -2.12
N LEU A 3 -14.34 2.61 -1.42
CA LEU A 3 -12.99 2.13 -1.82
C LEU A 3 -12.42 2.43 -3.24
N THR A 4 -12.99 3.35 -4.01
CA THR A 4 -12.56 3.65 -5.39
C THR A 4 -11.36 4.58 -5.42
N HIS A 5 -11.23 5.49 -4.45
CA HIS A 5 -10.20 6.53 -4.43
C HIS A 5 -9.48 6.52 -3.07
N PHE A 6 -8.14 6.53 -3.10
CA PHE A 6 -7.31 6.42 -1.89
C PHE A 6 -7.04 7.79 -1.26
N LEU A 7 -7.11 8.87 -2.06
CA LEU A 7 -7.28 10.26 -1.67
C LEU A 7 -8.15 10.95 -2.73
N ILE A 8 -9.03 11.84 -2.28
CA ILE A 8 -9.72 12.81 -3.14
C ILE A 8 -9.39 14.18 -2.55
N THR A 9 -8.66 15.01 -3.28
CA THR A 9 -8.45 16.42 -2.89
C THR A 9 -9.55 17.31 -3.47
N SER A 10 -9.85 18.43 -2.81
CA SER A 10 -10.75 19.50 -3.27
C SER A 10 -10.41 20.08 -4.65
N LYS A 11 -9.18 19.89 -5.17
CA LYS A 11 -8.75 20.22 -6.55
C LYS A 11 -8.97 19.12 -7.59
N GLY A 12 -9.68 18.04 -7.25
CA GLY A 12 -9.99 16.96 -8.18
C GLY A 12 -8.85 15.98 -8.47
N VAL A 13 -7.71 16.09 -7.79
CA VAL A 13 -6.59 15.13 -7.91
C VAL A 13 -6.97 13.84 -7.21
N LYS A 14 -7.27 12.82 -8.02
CA LYS A 14 -7.60 11.47 -7.55
C LYS A 14 -6.32 10.63 -7.51
N VAL A 15 -5.78 10.40 -6.32
CA VAL A 15 -4.74 9.36 -6.16
C VAL A 15 -5.46 8.02 -6.21
N ASN A 16 -5.39 7.38 -7.38
CA ASN A 16 -6.01 6.08 -7.60
C ASN A 16 -5.52 5.06 -6.55
N ASN A 17 -6.47 4.33 -5.96
CA ASN A 17 -6.17 3.15 -5.15
C ASN A 17 -5.21 2.26 -5.93
N SER A 18 -4.01 2.06 -5.38
CA SER A 18 -2.93 1.46 -6.15
C SER A 18 -3.30 -0.01 -6.39
N ARG A 19 -3.87 -0.27 -7.57
CA ARG A 19 -4.02 -1.60 -8.17
C ARG A 19 -2.79 -2.50 -7.89
N PRO A 20 -1.54 -1.99 -7.92
CA PRO A 20 -0.38 -2.78 -7.50
C PRO A 20 -0.42 -3.28 -6.06
N LEU A 21 -0.82 -2.49 -5.05
CA LEU A 21 -0.90 -2.95 -3.66
C LEU A 21 -1.90 -4.10 -3.51
N LYS A 22 -3.09 -3.98 -4.10
CA LYS A 22 -4.11 -5.04 -4.06
C LYS A 22 -3.61 -6.34 -4.72
N GLN A 23 -2.86 -6.21 -5.81
CA GLN A 23 -2.25 -7.36 -6.49
C GLN A 23 -1.15 -8.01 -5.64
N GLN A 24 -0.27 -7.23 -5.02
CA GLN A 24 0.77 -7.74 -4.12
C GLN A 24 0.17 -8.42 -2.89
N LEU A 25 -0.90 -7.87 -2.29
CA LEU A 25 -1.59 -8.50 -1.16
C LEU A 25 -2.23 -9.84 -1.55
N LYS A 26 -2.86 -9.94 -2.73
CA LYS A 26 -3.34 -11.22 -3.27
C LYS A 26 -2.20 -12.22 -3.44
N ARG A 27 -1.06 -11.78 -3.97
CA ARG A 27 0.14 -12.62 -4.12
C ARG A 27 0.67 -13.09 -2.77
N LEU A 28 0.74 -12.20 -1.78
CA LEU A 28 1.17 -12.51 -0.41
C LEU A 28 0.31 -13.62 0.19
N LYS A 29 -1.03 -13.50 0.12
CA LYS A 29 -1.96 -14.51 0.61
C LYS A 29 -1.74 -15.88 -0.04
N ARG A 30 -1.52 -15.92 -1.35
CA ARG A 30 -1.23 -17.16 -2.10
C ARG A 30 0.08 -17.80 -1.65
N GLU A 31 1.15 -17.01 -1.53
CA GLU A 31 2.47 -17.52 -1.15
C GLU A 31 2.51 -17.96 0.34
N GLN A 32 1.78 -17.30 1.23
CA GLN A 32 1.60 -17.74 2.62
C GLN A 32 0.84 -19.07 2.71
N ARG A 33 -0.22 -19.28 1.91
CA ARG A 33 -0.93 -20.57 1.85
C ARG A 33 0.00 -21.70 1.38
N LYS A 34 0.87 -21.42 0.40
CA LYS A 34 1.90 -22.36 -0.05
C LYS A 34 2.92 -22.67 1.06
N LEU A 35 3.33 -21.66 1.85
CA LEU A 35 4.25 -21.86 2.98
C LEU A 35 3.65 -22.76 4.06
N SER A 36 2.38 -22.55 4.41
CA SER A 36 1.69 -23.34 5.44
C SER A 36 1.63 -24.83 5.11
N ARG A 37 1.48 -25.17 3.82
CA ARG A 37 1.45 -26.56 3.32
C ARG A 37 2.81 -27.25 3.28
N LYS A 38 3.93 -26.53 3.49
CA LYS A 38 5.28 -27.11 3.40
C LYS A 38 5.76 -27.62 4.76
N LYS A 39 6.46 -28.77 4.75
CA LYS A 39 7.06 -29.39 5.93
C LYS A 39 7.97 -28.39 6.67
N ARG A 40 7.78 -28.27 7.99
CA ARG A 40 8.62 -27.44 8.87
C ARG A 40 10.08 -27.92 8.77
N GLY A 41 11.03 -26.98 8.75
CA GLY A 41 12.47 -27.28 8.61
C GLY A 41 12.96 -27.64 7.20
N SER A 42 12.07 -27.88 6.23
CA SER A 42 12.52 -28.24 4.87
C SER A 42 13.17 -27.07 4.11
N ASN A 43 14.18 -27.37 3.29
CA ASN A 43 14.81 -26.40 2.39
C ASN A 43 13.79 -25.70 1.46
N ASN A 44 12.76 -26.43 1.05
CA ASN A 44 11.66 -25.90 0.24
C ASN A 44 10.78 -24.89 1.00
N ARG A 45 10.67 -25.00 2.32
CA ARG A 45 10.00 -24.00 3.18
C ARG A 45 10.86 -22.75 3.31
N ASN A 46 12.17 -22.88 3.46
CA ASN A 46 13.10 -21.75 3.53
C ASN A 46 13.08 -20.93 2.23
N LYS A 47 13.15 -21.58 1.06
CA LYS A 47 12.98 -20.94 -0.25
C LYS A 47 11.65 -20.16 -0.36
N GLN A 48 10.58 -20.68 0.23
CA GLN A 48 9.27 -20.04 0.23
C GLN A 48 9.19 -18.83 1.19
N ARG A 49 9.85 -18.88 2.36
CA ARG A 49 9.95 -17.72 3.27
C ARG A 49 10.65 -16.55 2.60
N LEU A 50 11.75 -16.80 1.88
CA LEU A 50 12.46 -15.76 1.13
C LEU A 50 11.57 -15.08 0.08
N LYS A 51 10.74 -15.86 -0.64
CA LYS A 51 9.75 -15.29 -1.58
C LYS A 51 8.73 -14.39 -0.89
N ILE A 52 8.25 -14.78 0.28
CA ILE A 52 7.33 -13.97 1.09
C ILE A 52 8.00 -12.68 1.55
N SER A 53 9.26 -12.74 2.00
CA SER A 53 10.04 -11.57 2.41
C SER A 53 10.10 -10.50 1.31
N LYS A 54 10.43 -10.90 0.08
CA LYS A 54 10.47 -9.99 -1.08
C LYS A 54 9.12 -9.34 -1.39
N ILE A 55 8.01 -10.01 -1.08
CA ILE A 55 6.67 -9.46 -1.26
C ILE A 55 6.37 -8.42 -0.16
N HIS A 56 6.76 -8.70 1.08
CA HIS A 56 6.63 -7.74 2.18
C HIS A 56 7.43 -6.47 1.92
N GLU A 57 8.67 -6.60 1.45
CA GLU A 57 9.54 -5.49 1.06
C GLU A 57 8.86 -4.60 0.00
N ARG A 58 8.33 -5.20 -1.08
CA ARG A 58 7.57 -4.44 -2.10
C ARG A 58 6.36 -3.71 -1.52
N ILE A 59 5.63 -4.34 -0.60
CA ILE A 59 4.46 -3.71 0.02
C ILE A 59 4.90 -2.54 0.89
N MET A 60 6.02 -2.66 1.63
CA MET A 60 6.59 -1.58 2.42
C MET A 60 6.96 -0.40 1.52
N ASN A 61 7.73 -0.63 0.46
CA ASN A 61 8.17 0.43 -0.45
C ASN A 61 6.98 1.17 -1.09
N ILE A 62 5.91 0.46 -1.45
CA ILE A 62 4.68 1.09 -1.98
C ILE A 62 4.01 1.98 -0.91
N ARG A 63 4.03 1.56 0.36
CA ARG A 63 3.45 2.34 1.47
C ARG A 63 4.31 3.56 1.81
N GLU A 64 5.63 3.43 1.81
CA GLU A 64 6.55 4.54 2.07
C GLU A 64 6.48 5.58 0.96
N ASP A 65 6.55 5.17 -0.31
CA ASP A 65 6.37 6.07 -1.46
C ASP A 65 5.05 6.84 -1.36
N PHE A 66 3.98 6.17 -0.92
CA PHE A 66 2.70 6.82 -0.66
C PHE A 66 2.77 7.86 0.47
N GLN A 67 3.38 7.52 1.62
CA GLN A 67 3.53 8.45 2.74
C GLN A 67 4.37 9.67 2.37
N HIS A 68 5.45 9.48 1.61
CA HIS A 68 6.27 10.58 1.13
C HIS A 68 5.51 11.48 0.15
N LYS A 69 4.75 10.89 -0.78
CA LYS A 69 3.89 11.66 -1.70
C LYS A 69 2.81 12.44 -0.96
N LEU A 70 2.17 11.83 0.03
CA LEU A 70 1.17 12.51 0.86
C LEU A 70 1.79 13.64 1.68
N SER A 71 2.97 13.41 2.28
CA SER A 71 3.67 14.44 3.05
C SER A 71 4.08 15.62 2.17
N LYS A 72 4.67 15.34 1.00
CA LYS A 72 5.01 16.36 0.00
C LYS A 72 3.77 17.12 -0.46
N PHE A 73 2.67 16.40 -0.69
CA PHE A 73 1.40 16.98 -1.09
C PHE A 73 0.85 17.94 -0.02
N ILE A 74 0.78 17.50 1.23
CA ILE A 74 0.33 18.32 2.37
C ILE A 74 1.21 19.55 2.54
N VAL A 75 2.53 19.42 2.47
CA VAL A 75 3.45 20.56 2.58
C VAL A 75 3.26 21.56 1.43
N CYS A 76 3.13 21.08 0.19
CA CYS A 76 2.90 21.94 -0.97
C CYS A 76 1.50 22.60 -0.97
N GLU A 77 0.44 21.90 -0.56
CA GLU A 77 -0.88 22.50 -0.41
C GLU A 77 -0.97 23.44 0.79
N ASN A 78 -0.24 23.16 1.87
CA ASN A 78 -0.20 24.03 3.04
C ASN A 78 0.61 25.32 2.84
N GLN A 79 1.31 25.50 1.73
CA GLN A 79 1.81 26.82 1.31
C GLN A 79 0.72 27.69 0.66
N ALA A 80 -0.47 27.15 0.39
CA ALA A 80 -1.65 27.87 -0.08
C ALA A 80 -2.92 27.31 0.58
N ILE A 81 -3.08 27.55 1.88
CA ILE A 81 -4.22 27.09 2.67
C ILE A 81 -5.41 28.04 2.46
N ALA A 82 -6.42 27.59 1.70
CA ALA A 82 -7.80 28.01 1.89
C ALA A 82 -8.50 26.90 2.68
N ILE A 83 -8.72 27.13 3.98
CA ILE A 83 -9.59 26.27 4.80
C ILE A 83 -11.02 26.67 4.46
N GLU A 84 -11.76 25.81 3.77
CA GLU A 84 -13.21 25.89 3.81
C GLU A 84 -13.65 25.45 5.21
N LYS A 85 -14.01 26.46 6.00
CA LYS A 85 -14.60 26.32 7.33
C LYS A 85 -15.98 25.70 7.18
N LEU A 86 -16.10 24.39 7.44
CA LEU A 86 -17.41 23.77 7.63
C LEU A 86 -17.95 24.23 8.99
N ASN A 87 -18.81 25.25 8.98
CA ASN A 87 -19.67 25.56 10.11
C ASN A 87 -20.66 24.40 10.31
N ILE A 88 -20.81 23.94 11.55
CA ILE A 88 -21.97 23.19 12.03
C ILE A 88 -23.11 24.19 12.25
#